data_AF-A0A6A8FIK3-F1
#
_entry.id   AF-A0A6A8FIK3-F1
#
_cell.length_a   1.000
_cell.length_b   1.000
_cell.length_c   1.000
_cell.angle_alpha   90.00
_cell.angle_beta   90.00
_cell.angle_gamma   90.00
#
_symmetry.space_group_name_H-M   'P 1'
#
loop_
_entity.id
_entity.type
_entity.pdbx_description
1 polymer ?
#
loop_
_entity_poly.entity_id
_entity_poly.type
_entity_poly.pdbx_seq_one_letter_code
_entity_poly.pdbx_strand_id
1 'polypeptide(L)' 'AIYHVHTQLNIEHIGPGLGPGQTVQVTGPAILKPVPWGNVAYQVVLIGAGLGVTFATRPWQVI' A
#
# COMPACT_ATOMS: atom_id res chain seq x y z
N ALA A 1 -6.96 18.46 -2.97
CA ALA A 1 -5.66 18.29 -2.27
C ALA A 1 -4.69 19.37 -2.74
N ILE A 2 -3.75 19.78 -1.89
CA ILE A 2 -2.70 20.76 -2.24
C ILE A 2 -1.35 20.02 -2.21
N TYR A 3 -0.56 20.16 -3.27
CA TYR A 3 0.72 19.50 -3.43
C TYR A 3 1.84 20.52 -3.63
N HIS A 4 3.00 20.29 -3.01
CA HIS A 4 4.25 20.96 -3.36
C HIS A 4 5.07 20.01 -4.23
N VAL A 5 5.14 20.28 -5.53
CA VAL A 5 5.70 19.35 -6.52
C VAL A 5 7.06 19.82 -7.03
N HIS A 6 7.93 18.87 -7.32
CA HIS A 6 9.26 19.08 -7.89
C HIS A 6 9.49 18.12 -9.06
N THR A 7 10.26 18.57 -10.06
CA THR A 7 10.91 17.66 -11.00
C THR A 7 12.07 16.98 -10.27
N GLN A 8 12.08 15.65 -10.23
CA GLN A 8 13.12 14.87 -9.56
C GLN A 8 13.96 14.11 -10.57
N LEU A 9 15.28 14.29 -10.50
CA LEU A 9 16.26 13.48 -11.21
C LEU A 9 17.00 12.61 -10.19
N ASN A 10 17.00 11.29 -10.40
CA ASN A 10 17.84 10.38 -9.63
C ASN A 10 19.01 9.92 -10.50
N ILE A 11 20.23 10.12 -10.00
CA ILE A 11 21.45 9.63 -10.65
C ILE A 11 21.91 8.39 -9.90
N GLU A 12 22.09 7.28 -10.64
CA GLU A 12 22.54 6.01 -10.10
C GLU A 12 23.86 6.19 -9.31
N HIS A 13 23.92 5.61 -8.11
CA HIS A 13 25.05 5.70 -7.18
C HIS A 13 25.47 7.11 -6.67
N ILE A 14 24.79 8.19 -7.08
CA ILE A 14 25.06 9.55 -6.57
C ILE A 14 23.93 10.03 -5.67
N GLY A 15 22.69 9.97 -6.13
CA GLY A 15 21.53 10.38 -5.36
C GLY A 15 20.53 11.26 -6.12
N PRO A 16 19.58 11.87 -5.39
CA PRO A 16 18.50 12.66 -5.98
C PRO A 16 18.85 14.15 -6.08
N GLY A 17 18.44 14.77 -7.18
CA GLY A 17 18.34 16.22 -7.35
C GLY A 17 16.88 16.64 -7.52
N LEU A 18 16.46 17.65 -6.77
CA LEU A 18 15.13 18.24 -6.88
C LEU A 18 15.24 19.62 -7.52
N GLY A 19 14.53 19.83 -8.62
CA GLY A 19 14.39 21.16 -9.24
C GLY A 19 13.56 22.11 -8.36
N PRO A 20 13.38 23.37 -8.79
CA PRO A 20 12.52 24.32 -8.08
C PRO A 20 11.11 23.79 -7.86
N GLY A 21 10.55 24.03 -6.68
CA GLY A 21 9.23 23.56 -6.30
C GLY A 21 8.11 24.49 -6.74
N GLN A 22 6.91 23.93 -6.95
CA GLN A 22 5.68 24.67 -7.23
C GLN A 22 4.50 24.13 -6.42
N THR A 23 3.64 25.01 -5.92
CA THR A 23 2.39 24.63 -5.27
C THR A 23 1.28 24.45 -6.30
N VAL A 24 0.61 23.30 -6.28
CA VAL A 24 -0.50 22.94 -7.17
C VAL A 24 -1.71 22.50 -6.36
N GLN A 25 -2.86 23.11 -6.62
CA GLN A 25 -4.13 22.71 -6.05
C GLN A 25 -4.91 21.83 -7.03
N VAL A 26 -5.30 20.64 -6.60
CA VAL A 26 -6.09 19.69 -7.39
C VAL A 26 -7.48 19.53 -6.79
N THR A 27 -8.49 19.67 -7.63
CA THR A 27 -9.92 19.53 -7.29
C THR A 27 -10.55 18.38 -8.08
N GLY A 28 -11.70 17.89 -7.62
CA GLY A 28 -12.41 16.77 -8.23
C GLY A 28 -12.43 15.49 -7.37
N PRO A 29 -13.17 14.45 -7.79
CA PRO A 29 -13.24 13.17 -7.10
C PRO A 29 -11.91 12.42 -7.14
N ALA A 30 -11.67 11.57 -6.15
CA ALA A 30 -10.48 10.72 -6.12
C ALA A 30 -10.52 9.65 -7.21
N ILE A 31 -9.37 9.38 -7.83
CA ILE A 31 -9.20 8.27 -8.78
C ILE A 31 -8.92 6.99 -7.97
N LEU A 32 -9.82 6.01 -8.07
CA LEU A 32 -9.66 4.71 -7.42
C LEU A 32 -8.67 3.83 -8.20
N LYS A 33 -7.74 3.20 -7.48
CA LYS A 33 -6.82 2.22 -8.06
C LYS A 33 -7.44 0.82 -8.04
N PRO A 34 -7.12 -0.04 -9.02
CA PRO A 34 -7.52 -1.45 -8.96
C PRO A 34 -7.01 -2.12 -7.68
N VAL A 35 -7.86 -2.95 -7.07
CA VAL A 35 -7.48 -3.73 -5.90
C VAL A 35 -6.56 -4.88 -6.35
N PRO A 36 -5.40 -5.10 -5.69
CA PRO A 36 -4.53 -6.24 -5.99
C PRO A 36 -5.15 -7.54 -5.42
N TRP A 37 -6.21 -8.04 -6.08
CA TRP A 37 -6.99 -9.19 -5.62
C TRP A 37 -6.16 -10.45 -5.38
N GLY A 38 -5.05 -10.64 -6.11
CA GLY A 38 -4.12 -11.75 -5.86
C GLY A 38 -3.51 -11.71 -4.45
N ASN A 39 -3.04 -10.53 -4.01
CA ASN A 39 -2.48 -10.35 -2.67
C ASN A 39 -3.54 -10.51 -1.59
N VAL A 40 -4.75 -9.99 -1.84
CA VAL A 40 -5.89 -10.13 -0.92
C VAL A 40 -6.27 -11.60 -0.78
N ALA A 41 -6.45 -12.32 -1.88
CA ALA A 41 -6.80 -13.74 -1.86
C ALA A 41 -5.73 -14.57 -1.14
N TYR A 42 -4.46 -14.34 -1.45
CA TYR A 42 -3.34 -15.00 -0.79
C TYR A 42 -3.38 -14.79 0.75
N GLN A 43 -3.54 -13.54 1.19
CA GLN A 43 -3.61 -13.21 2.60
C GLN A 43 -4.84 -13.83 3.28
N VAL A 44 -6.00 -13.79 2.64
CA VAL A 44 -7.24 -14.39 3.16
C VAL A 44 -7.11 -15.91 3.29
N VAL A 45 -6.50 -16.59 2.32
CA VAL A 45 -6.26 -18.03 2.37
C VAL A 45 -5.35 -18.39 3.55
N LEU A 46 -4.26 -17.65 3.74
CA LEU A 46 -3.35 -17.89 4.87
C LEU A 46 -4.02 -17.68 6.23
N ILE A 47 -4.79 -16.60 6.37
CA ILE A 47 -5.56 -16.32 7.59
C ILE A 47 -6.57 -17.44 7.83
N GLY A 48 -7.34 -17.82 6.79
CA GLY A 48 -8.32 -18.89 6.88
C GLY A 48 -7.70 -20.24 7.27
N ALA A 49 -6.58 -20.60 6.67
CA ALA A 49 -5.84 -21.82 7.00
C ALA A 49 -5.29 -21.79 8.44
N GLY A 50 -4.66 -20.68 8.84
CA GLY A 50 -4.12 -20.50 10.18
C GLY A 50 -5.20 -20.54 11.26
N LEU A 51 -6.33 -19.86 11.03
CA LEU A 51 -7.51 -19.95 11.91
C LEU A 51 -8.05 -21.37 11.95
N GLY A 52 -8.19 -22.05 10.80
CA GLY A 52 -8.66 -23.43 10.73
C GLY A 52 -7.82 -24.39 11.57
N VAL A 53 -6.48 -24.31 11.46
CA VAL A 53 -5.55 -25.11 12.28
C VAL A 53 -5.67 -24.75 13.76
N THR A 54 -5.78 -23.47 14.09
CA THR A 54 -5.85 -23.01 15.48
C THR A 54 -7.14 -23.48 16.16
N PHE A 55 -8.29 -23.40 15.48
CA PHE A 55 -9.54 -23.96 15.99
C PHE A 55 -9.48 -25.48 16.14
N ALA A 56 -8.86 -26.18 15.19
CA ALA A 56 -8.77 -27.65 15.23
C ALA A 56 -7.82 -28.17 16.32
N THR A 57 -6.78 -27.42 16.67
CA THR A 57 -5.70 -27.91 17.56
C THR A 57 -5.71 -27.27 18.95
N ARG A 58 -6.23 -26.04 19.10
CA ARG A 58 -6.26 -25.28 20.35
C ARG A 58 -7.54 -24.43 20.48
N PRO A 59 -8.73 -25.06 20.45
CA PRO A 59 -10.01 -24.35 20.39
C PRO A 59 -10.24 -23.36 21.54
N TRP A 60 -9.64 -23.62 22.71
CA TRP A 60 -9.80 -22.80 23.93
C TRP A 60 -8.83 -21.60 24.02
N GLN A 61 -7.86 -21.47 23.10
CA GLN A 61 -6.94 -20.31 23.06
C GLN A 61 -7.44 -19.18 22.12
N VAL A 62 -8.66 -19.31 21.58
CA VAL A 62 -9.25 -18.38 20.61
C VAL A 62 -10.49 -17.66 21.18
N ILE A 63 -10.80 -17.86 22.48
CA ILE A 63 -11.74 -17.04 23.26
C ILE A 63 -10.94 -16.07 24.12
#